data_AF-A0A423WV99-F1
#
_entry.id   AF-A0A423WV99-F1
#
_cell.length_a   1.000
_cell.length_b   1.000
_cell.length_c   1.000
_cell.angle_alpha   90.00
_cell.angle_beta   90.00
_cell.angle_gamma   90.00
#
_symmetry.space_group_name_H-M   'P 1'
#
loop_
_entity.id
_entity.type
_entity.pdbx_description
1 polymer ?
#
loop_
_entity_poly.entity_id
_entity_poly.type
_entity_poly.pdbx_seq_one_letter_code
_entity_poly.pdbx_strand_id
1 'polypeptide(L)'
;MEARERKPHSQRDHHIPVDIDKEKLKKAFDISHFDINAVLRGIQLTLVAAHRALQNPALFSSEHYKQAAIAVAAGIAIRLVISIPILGVRVLIWFLSLIFRLDTVTWDDKVLEGLNFIAEYVLQVPLFLMTLMRYATPTLDNLFMESLKWVDTTYVQMHKHDDPKNLREMYYPNLRQYTPRDGSTSTSSTAEAISMFLYRFARKAMISMAVYALSYLPIVGRFVLPAASFYTFNAAVGLGPASVLFGTGIFLPRKYLVIFLQTYFASRSLMRELLEPYFARIRFTKQEKRQWFHNREGLLFGFGIGFYVLLRVPLLGVLIYGIAEASAAYLITKVTDPPPPPADSAAFAASQQEWKNKQKFLNLSLSNLDKIHEQPPPYSELDPHTEAQRAEL
;
A
#
# COMPACT_ATOMS: atom_id res chain seq x y z
N MET A 1 -48.91 61.50 -27.85
CA MET A 1 -48.73 60.17 -27.22
C MET A 1 -47.57 59.48 -27.92
N GLU A 2 -46.69 58.89 -27.11
CA GLU A 2 -45.25 58.70 -27.33
C GLU A 2 -44.84 57.89 -28.58
N ALA A 3 -43.89 58.45 -29.34
CA ALA A 3 -43.08 57.71 -30.30
C ALA A 3 -41.90 57.06 -29.57
N ARG A 4 -41.93 55.73 -29.41
CA ARG A 4 -40.81 54.94 -28.86
C ARG A 4 -39.77 54.66 -29.96
N GLU A 5 -38.60 55.28 -29.84
CA GLU A 5 -37.38 54.88 -30.54
C GLU A 5 -36.97 53.44 -30.16
N ARG A 6 -36.79 52.58 -31.17
CA ARG A 6 -36.12 51.28 -31.00
C ARG A 6 -34.61 51.45 -31.22
N LYS A 7 -33.82 51.32 -30.15
CA LYS A 7 -32.37 51.11 -30.23
C LYS A 7 -32.04 49.64 -30.57
N PRO A 8 -30.95 49.36 -31.31
CA PRO A 8 -30.57 48.02 -31.70
C PRO A 8 -30.00 47.23 -30.51
N HIS A 9 -30.32 45.94 -30.43
CA HIS A 9 -29.72 45.01 -29.47
C HIS A 9 -28.24 44.81 -29.78
N SER A 10 -27.36 45.30 -28.90
CA SER A 10 -25.96 44.87 -28.89
C SER A 10 -25.90 43.44 -28.34
N GLN A 11 -25.52 42.51 -29.19
CA GLN A 11 -25.16 41.15 -28.83
C GLN A 11 -23.91 41.21 -27.95
N ARG A 12 -24.08 41.05 -26.63
CA ARG A 12 -22.98 40.90 -25.69
C ARG A 12 -22.56 39.44 -25.68
N ASP A 13 -21.49 39.13 -26.40
CA ASP A 13 -20.76 37.88 -26.23
C ASP A 13 -20.18 37.85 -24.81
N HIS A 14 -20.85 37.14 -23.91
CA HIS A 14 -20.31 36.76 -22.62
C HIS A 14 -19.25 35.67 -22.82
N HIS A 15 -18.06 36.06 -23.26
CA HIS A 15 -16.87 35.25 -23.03
C HIS A 15 -16.60 35.25 -21.52
N ILE A 16 -16.97 34.16 -20.85
CA ILE A 16 -16.48 33.86 -19.51
C ILE A 16 -15.04 33.37 -19.69
N PRO A 17 -14.00 34.12 -19.29
CA PRO A 17 -12.64 33.62 -19.33
C PRO A 17 -12.52 32.55 -18.24
N VAL A 18 -12.49 31.29 -18.64
CA VAL A 18 -12.04 30.21 -17.76
C VAL A 18 -10.52 30.38 -17.64
N ASP A 19 -10.07 31.06 -16.60
CA ASP A 19 -8.66 31.17 -16.27
C ASP A 19 -8.15 29.82 -15.77
N ILE A 20 -7.66 29.01 -16.72
CA ILE A 20 -7.12 27.69 -16.45
C ILE A 20 -5.70 27.88 -15.92
N ASP A 21 -5.55 27.77 -14.60
CA ASP A 21 -4.26 27.80 -13.89
C ASP A 21 -3.35 26.65 -14.38
N LYS A 22 -2.47 26.97 -15.32
CA LYS A 22 -1.60 26.02 -16.02
C LYS A 22 -0.64 25.31 -15.06
N GLU A 23 -0.26 25.94 -13.95
CA GLU A 23 0.64 25.33 -12.97
C GLU A 23 -0.09 24.28 -12.12
N LYS A 24 -1.32 24.57 -11.68
CA LYS A 24 -2.15 23.56 -11.02
C LYS A 24 -2.45 22.38 -11.92
N LEU A 25 -2.70 22.61 -13.21
CA LEU A 25 -2.84 21.53 -14.17
C LEU A 25 -1.54 20.73 -14.31
N LYS A 26 -0.40 21.39 -14.54
CA LYS A 26 0.90 20.71 -14.69
C LYS A 26 1.22 19.84 -13.47
N LYS A 27 0.96 20.34 -12.26
CA LYS A 27 1.08 19.59 -11.01
C LYS A 27 0.08 18.42 -10.91
N ALA A 28 -1.15 18.60 -11.38
CA ALA A 28 -2.17 17.54 -11.40
C ALA A 28 -1.91 16.46 -12.46
N PHE A 29 -1.10 16.75 -13.49
CA PHE A 29 -0.61 15.82 -14.50
C PHE A 29 0.78 15.24 -14.16
N ASP A 30 1.38 15.60 -13.03
CA ASP A 30 2.69 15.08 -12.63
C ASP A 30 2.59 13.61 -12.20
N ILE A 31 3.30 12.73 -12.92
CA ILE A 31 3.32 11.27 -12.74
C ILE A 31 4.52 10.85 -11.87
N SER A 32 5.38 11.79 -11.48
CA SER A 32 6.68 11.50 -10.87
C SER A 32 6.61 10.60 -9.63
N HIS A 33 5.53 10.63 -8.85
CA HIS A 33 5.36 9.88 -7.61
C HIS A 33 4.89 8.42 -7.84
N PHE A 34 4.24 8.16 -8.98
CA PHE A 34 3.72 6.87 -9.40
C PHE A 34 4.29 6.47 -10.77
N ASP A 35 5.63 6.44 -10.84
CA ASP A 35 6.33 5.95 -12.02
C ASP A 35 6.20 4.42 -12.12
N ILE A 36 5.89 3.91 -13.32
CA ILE A 36 5.83 2.47 -13.62
C ILE A 36 7.16 1.81 -13.28
N ASN A 37 8.29 2.48 -13.51
CA ASN A 37 9.60 1.97 -13.13
C ASN A 37 9.72 1.78 -11.61
N ALA A 38 9.15 2.69 -10.81
CA ALA A 38 9.10 2.54 -9.37
C ALA A 38 8.24 1.34 -8.95
N VAL A 39 7.10 1.12 -9.60
CA VAL A 39 6.23 -0.06 -9.34
C VAL A 39 6.97 -1.35 -9.66
N LEU A 40 7.57 -1.47 -10.84
CA LEU A 40 8.35 -2.66 -11.23
C LEU A 40 9.51 -2.89 -10.28
N ARG A 41 10.20 -1.82 -9.88
CA ARG A 41 11.29 -1.89 -8.91
C ARG A 41 10.81 -2.35 -7.54
N GLY A 42 9.62 -1.94 -7.12
CA GLY A 42 8.98 -2.40 -5.89
C GLY A 42 8.75 -3.91 -5.91
N ILE A 43 8.22 -4.44 -7.02
CA ILE A 43 8.00 -5.88 -7.21
C ILE A 43 9.33 -6.65 -7.19
N GLN A 44 10.36 -6.15 -7.87
CA GLN A 44 11.69 -6.75 -7.83
C GLN A 44 12.25 -6.77 -6.40
N LEU A 45 12.07 -5.67 -5.67
CA LEU A 45 12.50 -5.54 -4.28
C LEU A 45 11.75 -6.51 -3.37
N THR A 46 10.47 -6.83 -3.63
CA THR A 46 9.75 -7.91 -2.92
C THR A 46 10.53 -9.22 -2.98
N LEU A 47 10.97 -9.64 -4.18
CA LEU A 47 11.65 -10.91 -4.37
C LEU A 47 13.04 -10.91 -3.70
N VAL A 48 13.79 -9.83 -3.87
CA VAL A 48 15.12 -9.67 -3.23
C VAL A 48 14.99 -9.64 -1.71
N ALA A 49 14.06 -8.84 -1.19
CA ALA A 49 13.84 -8.71 0.25
C ALA A 49 13.34 -10.02 0.86
N ALA A 50 12.43 -10.73 0.19
CA ALA A 50 11.96 -12.05 0.63
C ALA A 50 13.10 -13.07 0.65
N HIS A 51 13.94 -13.09 -0.39
CA HIS A 51 15.11 -13.96 -0.43
C HIS A 51 16.11 -13.64 0.69
N ARG A 52 16.38 -12.37 0.94
CA ARG A 52 17.23 -11.92 2.05
C ARG A 52 16.63 -12.26 3.41
N ALA A 53 15.32 -12.06 3.59
CA ALA A 53 14.62 -12.44 4.81
C ALA A 53 14.78 -13.94 5.07
N LEU A 54 14.58 -14.80 4.07
CA LEU A 54 14.78 -16.25 4.21
C LEU A 54 16.23 -16.67 4.53
N GLN A 55 17.22 -15.82 4.29
CA GLN A 55 18.61 -16.07 4.69
C GLN A 55 18.88 -15.69 6.15
N ASN A 56 17.96 -15.00 6.83
CA ASN A 56 18.14 -14.61 8.21
C ASN A 56 17.91 -15.82 9.15
N PRO A 57 18.97 -16.36 9.79
CA PRO A 57 18.82 -17.52 10.67
C PRO A 57 17.99 -17.20 11.92
N ALA A 58 17.90 -15.94 12.33
CA ALA A 58 17.10 -15.54 13.48
C ALA A 58 15.60 -15.81 13.26
N LEU A 59 15.10 -15.72 12.02
CA LEU A 59 13.70 -16.02 11.70
C LEU A 59 13.31 -17.48 11.96
N PHE A 60 14.29 -18.39 12.00
CA PHE A 60 14.07 -19.83 12.22
C PHE A 60 14.46 -20.26 13.64
N SER A 61 14.52 -19.33 14.59
CA SER A 61 14.75 -19.66 16.00
C SER A 61 13.60 -20.51 16.58
N SER A 62 13.87 -21.22 17.68
CA SER A 62 12.90 -22.13 18.32
C SER A 62 11.61 -21.43 18.77
N GLU A 63 11.70 -20.15 19.16
CA GLU A 63 10.53 -19.34 19.54
C GLU A 63 9.69 -18.97 18.32
N HIS A 64 10.31 -18.59 17.20
CA HIS A 64 9.59 -18.32 15.96
C HIS A 64 9.02 -19.57 15.30
N TYR A 65 9.62 -20.74 15.53
CA TYR A 65 9.08 -22.01 15.03
C TYR A 65 7.74 -22.36 15.68
N LYS A 66 7.60 -22.15 17.01
CA LYS A 66 6.32 -22.30 17.72
C LYS A 66 5.28 -21.32 17.17
N GLN A 67 5.69 -20.07 16.91
CA GLN A 67 4.82 -19.06 16.32
C GLN A 67 4.42 -19.40 14.88
N ALA A 68 5.32 -19.98 14.09
CA ALA A 68 5.04 -20.47 12.75
C ALA A 68 4.00 -21.60 12.77
N ALA A 69 4.09 -22.53 13.73
CA ALA A 69 3.07 -23.56 13.92
C ALA A 69 1.70 -22.97 14.28
N ILE A 70 1.66 -21.98 15.19
CA ILE A 70 0.42 -21.24 15.53
C ILE A 70 -0.12 -20.50 14.31
N ALA A 71 0.75 -19.88 13.50
CA ALA A 71 0.39 -19.19 12.27
C ALA A 71 -0.22 -20.13 11.23
N VAL A 72 0.32 -21.34 11.07
CA VAL A 72 -0.26 -22.38 10.19
C VAL A 72 -1.63 -22.81 10.71
N ALA A 73 -1.75 -23.09 12.01
CA ALA A 73 -3.02 -23.44 12.63
C ALA A 73 -4.07 -22.32 12.46
N ALA A 74 -3.67 -21.06 12.64
CA ALA A 74 -4.51 -19.89 12.39
C ALA A 74 -4.90 -19.78 10.91
N GLY A 75 -3.98 -20.02 9.98
CA GLY A 75 -4.27 -20.05 8.54
C GLY A 75 -5.31 -21.11 8.17
N ILE A 76 -5.23 -22.31 8.77
CA ILE A 76 -6.23 -23.37 8.62
C ILE A 76 -7.57 -22.91 9.21
N ALA A 77 -7.58 -22.35 10.42
CA ALA A 77 -8.79 -21.87 11.08
C ALA A 77 -9.47 -20.77 10.26
N ILE A 78 -8.72 -19.78 9.76
CA ILE A 78 -9.18 -18.73 8.86
C ILE A 78 -9.85 -19.34 7.63
N ARG A 79 -9.20 -20.32 6.99
CA ARG A 79 -9.75 -20.99 5.82
C ARG A 79 -11.04 -21.72 6.13
N LEU A 80 -11.13 -22.40 7.28
CA LEU A 80 -12.36 -23.05 7.72
C LEU A 80 -13.48 -22.04 7.97
N VAL A 81 -13.20 -20.94 8.67
CA VAL A 81 -14.17 -19.86 8.93
C VAL A 81 -14.72 -19.28 7.63
N ILE A 82 -13.87 -19.07 6.62
CA ILE A 82 -14.31 -18.59 5.30
C ILE A 82 -15.13 -19.67 4.57
N SER A 83 -14.71 -20.94 4.66
CA SER A 83 -15.34 -22.04 3.91
C SER A 83 -16.68 -22.49 4.49
N ILE A 84 -16.92 -22.34 5.80
CA ILE A 84 -18.15 -22.79 6.47
C ILE A 84 -19.40 -22.10 5.89
N PRO A 85 -19.48 -20.76 5.76
CA PRO A 85 -20.63 -20.11 5.14
C PRO A 85 -20.86 -20.54 3.69
N ILE A 86 -19.78 -20.68 2.91
CA ILE A 86 -19.86 -21.11 1.51
C ILE A 86 -20.41 -22.54 1.41
N LEU A 87 -19.91 -23.44 2.26
CA LEU A 87 -20.39 -24.82 2.35
C LEU A 87 -21.85 -24.86 2.83
N GLY A 88 -22.22 -24.01 3.79
CA GLY A 88 -23.59 -23.88 4.28
C GLY A 88 -24.56 -23.46 3.17
N VAL A 89 -24.19 -22.48 2.35
CA VAL A 89 -24.98 -22.09 1.16
C VAL A 89 -25.06 -23.24 0.16
N ARG A 90 -23.96 -23.96 -0.09
CA ARG A 90 -23.95 -25.13 -0.98
C ARG A 90 -24.92 -26.22 -0.49
N VAL A 91 -24.90 -26.53 0.81
CA VAL A 91 -25.81 -27.50 1.43
C VAL A 91 -27.25 -27.00 1.36
N LEU A 92 -27.50 -25.72 1.59
CA LEU A 92 -28.84 -25.12 1.47
C LEU A 92 -29.38 -25.23 0.04
N ILE A 93 -28.56 -24.91 -0.97
CA ILE A 93 -28.93 -25.06 -2.39
C ILE A 93 -29.21 -26.53 -2.71
N TRP A 94 -28.37 -27.44 -2.21
CA TRP A 94 -28.60 -28.87 -2.34
C TRP A 94 -29.94 -29.32 -1.71
N PHE A 95 -30.28 -28.86 -0.49
CA PHE A 95 -31.58 -29.13 0.11
C PHE A 95 -32.75 -28.54 -0.70
N LEU A 96 -32.60 -27.32 -1.23
CA LEU A 96 -33.61 -26.71 -2.10
C LEU A 96 -33.80 -27.50 -3.42
N SER A 97 -32.76 -28.17 -3.92
CA SER A 97 -32.85 -29.04 -5.11
C SER A 97 -33.72 -30.28 -4.91
N LEU A 98 -33.91 -30.71 -3.66
CA LEU A 98 -34.82 -31.82 -3.32
C LEU A 98 -36.29 -31.41 -3.42
N ILE A 99 -36.59 -30.12 -3.25
CA ILE A 99 -37.95 -29.56 -3.25
C ILE A 99 -38.29 -28.95 -4.63
N PHE A 100 -37.32 -28.29 -5.26
CA PHE A 100 -37.46 -27.63 -6.55
C PHE A 100 -36.55 -28.32 -7.57
N ARG A 101 -37.07 -28.66 -8.76
CA ARG A 101 -36.26 -29.19 -9.87
C ARG A 101 -35.27 -28.13 -10.38
N LEU A 102 -34.11 -28.06 -9.73
CA LEU A 102 -33.02 -27.13 -10.06
C LEU A 102 -32.09 -27.69 -11.15
N ASP A 103 -32.29 -28.94 -11.58
CA ASP A 103 -31.47 -29.69 -12.53
C ASP A 103 -31.31 -29.07 -13.93
N THR A 104 -32.06 -28.00 -14.24
CA THR A 104 -32.02 -27.30 -15.54
C THR A 104 -31.30 -25.96 -15.49
N VAL A 105 -30.81 -25.52 -14.33
CA VAL A 105 -30.48 -24.12 -14.07
C VAL A 105 -29.10 -24.01 -13.40
N THR A 106 -28.08 -23.59 -14.16
CA THR A 106 -26.65 -23.41 -13.75
C THR A 106 -26.41 -22.28 -12.73
N TRP A 107 -27.36 -22.02 -11.83
CA TRP A 107 -27.30 -20.91 -10.87
C TRP A 107 -26.46 -21.26 -9.64
N ASP A 108 -26.34 -22.54 -9.28
CA ASP A 108 -25.44 -23.03 -8.22
C ASP A 108 -24.03 -22.44 -8.39
N ASP A 109 -23.37 -22.79 -9.49
CA ASP A 109 -21.97 -22.41 -9.72
C ASP A 109 -21.78 -20.89 -9.76
N LYS A 110 -22.74 -20.16 -10.35
CA LYS A 110 -22.70 -18.70 -10.43
C LYS A 110 -22.88 -18.03 -9.06
N VAL A 111 -23.73 -18.59 -8.20
CA VAL A 111 -23.93 -18.08 -6.84
C VAL A 111 -22.70 -18.37 -5.99
N LEU A 112 -22.14 -19.59 -6.06
CA LEU A 112 -20.93 -19.94 -5.34
C LEU A 112 -19.72 -19.12 -5.80
N GLU A 113 -19.53 -18.94 -7.11
CA GLU A 113 -18.48 -18.07 -7.67
C GLU A 113 -18.67 -16.62 -7.23
N GLY A 114 -19.90 -16.11 -7.25
CA GLY A 114 -20.24 -14.77 -6.79
C GLY A 114 -19.94 -14.56 -5.30
N LEU A 115 -20.28 -15.53 -4.44
CA LEU A 115 -19.99 -15.48 -3.00
C LEU A 115 -18.48 -15.51 -2.73
N ASN A 116 -17.75 -16.39 -3.42
CA ASN A 116 -16.29 -16.44 -3.33
C ASN A 116 -15.68 -15.11 -3.77
N PHE A 117 -16.15 -14.54 -4.88
CA PHE A 117 -15.69 -13.25 -5.37
C PHE A 117 -15.97 -12.12 -4.37
N ILE A 118 -17.15 -12.10 -3.76
CA ILE A 118 -17.50 -11.12 -2.74
C ILE A 118 -16.62 -11.29 -1.51
N ALA A 119 -16.47 -12.50 -0.98
CA ALA A 119 -15.65 -12.76 0.20
C ALA A 119 -14.17 -12.37 -0.03
N GLU A 120 -13.61 -12.73 -1.19
CA GLU A 120 -12.19 -12.57 -1.47
C GLU A 120 -11.81 -11.18 -1.96
N TYR A 121 -12.61 -10.59 -2.85
CA TYR A 121 -12.29 -9.32 -3.48
C TYR A 121 -13.08 -8.15 -2.89
N VAL A 122 -14.41 -8.28 -2.70
CA VAL A 122 -15.21 -7.14 -2.22
C VAL A 122 -15.01 -6.91 -0.72
N LEU A 123 -15.03 -7.98 0.06
CA LEU A 123 -14.89 -7.95 1.52
C LEU A 123 -13.43 -8.09 1.95
N GLN A 124 -12.54 -8.69 1.16
CA GLN A 124 -11.15 -8.93 1.53
C GLN A 124 -10.99 -9.73 2.84
N VAL A 125 -11.85 -10.73 3.05
CA VAL A 125 -11.89 -11.52 4.30
C VAL A 125 -10.53 -12.14 4.66
N PRO A 126 -9.72 -12.69 3.72
CA PRO A 126 -8.40 -13.22 4.06
C PRO A 126 -7.46 -12.18 4.66
N LEU A 127 -7.35 -11.01 4.03
CA LEU A 127 -6.48 -9.93 4.50
C LEU A 127 -6.96 -9.41 5.86
N PHE A 128 -8.26 -9.24 6.02
CA PHE A 128 -8.86 -8.85 7.29
C PHE A 128 -8.49 -9.77 8.44
N LEU A 129 -8.64 -11.08 8.24
CA LEU A 129 -8.32 -12.05 9.27
C LEU A 129 -6.82 -12.10 9.56
N MET A 130 -5.97 -11.91 8.54
CA MET A 130 -4.52 -11.77 8.73
C MET A 130 -4.16 -10.54 9.56
N THR A 131 -4.72 -9.37 9.25
CA THR A 131 -4.49 -8.15 10.03
C THR A 131 -5.03 -8.27 11.46
N LEU A 132 -6.16 -8.97 11.64
CA LEU A 132 -6.71 -9.22 12.98
C LEU A 132 -5.74 -10.04 13.84
N MET A 133 -5.05 -11.03 13.25
CA MET A 133 -4.06 -11.86 13.95
C MET A 133 -2.89 -11.05 14.50
N ARG A 134 -2.54 -9.92 13.88
CA ARG A 134 -1.50 -9.01 14.39
C ARG A 134 -1.84 -8.46 15.78
N TYR A 135 -3.11 -8.18 16.05
CA TYR A 135 -3.54 -7.74 17.39
C TYR A 135 -3.52 -8.89 18.42
N ALA A 136 -3.58 -10.14 17.96
CA ALA A 136 -3.52 -11.32 18.81
C ALA A 136 -2.09 -11.81 19.08
N THR A 137 -1.11 -11.45 18.25
CA THR A 137 0.27 -11.94 18.34
C THR A 137 1.31 -10.80 18.26
N PRO A 138 1.92 -10.38 19.39
CA PRO A 138 2.89 -9.27 19.44
C PRO A 138 4.26 -9.59 18.82
N THR A 139 4.35 -10.63 18.00
CA THR A 139 5.61 -11.21 17.52
C THR A 139 6.18 -10.51 16.30
N LEU A 140 5.35 -9.78 15.56
CA LEU A 140 5.70 -9.15 14.28
C LEU A 140 6.68 -7.98 14.45
N ASP A 141 6.52 -7.19 15.51
CA ASP A 141 7.44 -6.10 15.81
C ASP A 141 8.86 -6.61 16.12
N ASN A 142 8.96 -7.73 16.84
CA ASN A 142 10.24 -8.39 17.12
C ASN A 142 10.87 -8.92 15.83
N LEU A 143 10.08 -9.56 14.94
CA LEU A 143 10.55 -10.04 13.64
C LEU A 143 11.11 -8.91 12.78
N PHE A 144 10.44 -7.76 12.75
CA PHE A 144 10.94 -6.56 12.06
C PHE A 144 12.30 -6.13 12.63
N MET A 145 12.40 -5.98 13.96
CA MET A 145 13.62 -5.51 14.62
C MET A 145 14.79 -6.50 14.49
N GLU A 146 14.55 -7.80 14.60
CA GLU A 146 15.57 -8.83 14.38
C GLU A 146 16.04 -8.87 12.93
N SER A 147 15.12 -8.71 11.98
CA SER A 147 15.48 -8.62 10.56
C SER A 147 16.29 -7.38 10.27
N LEU A 148 15.94 -6.24 10.87
CA LEU A 148 16.72 -5.00 10.74
C LEU A 148 18.14 -5.16 11.29
N LYS A 149 18.28 -5.81 12.46
CA LYS A 149 19.59 -6.15 13.04
C LYS A 149 20.41 -7.00 12.08
N TRP A 150 19.81 -8.04 11.51
CA TRP A 150 20.48 -8.93 10.57
C TRP A 150 20.93 -8.19 9.30
N VAL A 151 20.08 -7.32 8.76
CA VAL A 151 20.41 -6.47 7.60
C VAL A 151 21.61 -5.58 7.89
N ASP A 152 21.68 -4.95 9.05
CA ASP A 152 22.85 -4.12 9.42
C ASP A 152 24.11 -4.95 9.60
N THR A 153 24.03 -6.11 10.27
CA THR A 153 25.21 -6.99 10.42
C THR A 153 25.71 -7.50 9.08
N THR A 154 24.79 -7.86 8.17
CA THR A 154 25.13 -8.33 6.82
C THR A 154 25.74 -7.21 6.00
N TYR A 155 25.23 -5.99 6.12
CA TYR A 155 25.79 -4.82 5.46
C TYR A 155 27.25 -4.57 5.87
N VAL A 156 27.53 -4.55 7.17
CA VAL A 156 28.90 -4.39 7.69
C VAL A 156 29.80 -5.53 7.22
N GLN A 157 29.28 -6.76 7.16
CA GLN A 157 30.03 -7.90 6.67
C GLN A 157 30.39 -7.81 5.18
N MET A 158 29.47 -7.31 4.34
CA MET A 158 29.69 -7.13 2.90
C MET A 158 30.68 -6.02 2.59
N HIS A 159 30.74 -4.99 3.44
CA HIS A 159 31.58 -3.81 3.24
C HIS A 159 32.82 -3.80 4.17
N LYS A 160 33.26 -4.98 4.65
CA LYS A 160 34.45 -5.11 5.52
C LYS A 160 35.74 -4.54 4.91
N HIS A 161 35.80 -4.48 3.59
CA HIS A 161 36.98 -4.03 2.84
C HIS A 161 36.85 -2.58 2.34
N ASP A 162 35.72 -1.93 2.61
CA ASP A 162 35.47 -0.55 2.20
C ASP A 162 35.88 0.44 3.31
N ASP A 163 36.12 1.70 2.95
CA ASP A 163 36.49 2.73 3.93
C ASP A 163 35.34 2.94 4.95
N PRO A 164 35.60 2.76 6.26
CA PRO A 164 34.60 2.97 7.31
C PRO A 164 33.91 4.33 7.26
N LYS A 165 34.57 5.38 6.74
CA LYS A 165 34.00 6.73 6.63
C LYS A 165 32.90 6.85 5.58
N ASN A 166 32.89 5.97 4.59
CA ASN A 166 31.91 5.97 3.50
C ASN A 166 30.75 5.00 3.77
N LEU A 167 30.76 4.32 4.92
CA LEU A 167 29.69 3.40 5.29
C LEU A 167 28.48 4.16 5.84
N ARG A 168 27.29 3.70 5.47
CA ARG A 168 26.05 4.17 6.08
C ARG A 168 26.02 3.87 7.57
N GLU A 169 25.33 4.72 8.32
CA GLU A 169 25.02 4.44 9.72
C GLU A 169 24.06 3.24 9.87
N MET A 170 24.12 2.60 11.04
CA MET A 170 23.27 1.44 11.36
C MET A 170 21.87 1.88 11.78
N TYR A 171 20.84 1.15 11.35
CA TYR A 171 19.45 1.48 11.65
C TYR A 171 19.04 0.89 12.99
N TYR A 172 19.37 -0.38 13.24
CA TYR A 172 18.93 -1.12 14.42
C TYR A 172 19.37 -0.50 15.75
N PRO A 173 20.65 -0.10 15.95
CA PRO A 173 21.10 0.43 17.23
C PRO A 173 20.39 1.71 17.64
N ASN A 174 20.15 2.60 16.67
CA ASN A 174 19.45 3.86 16.90
C ASN A 174 17.95 3.61 17.06
N LEU A 175 17.33 2.83 16.16
CA LEU A 175 15.89 2.57 16.18
C LEU A 175 15.43 1.86 17.46
N ARG A 176 16.26 0.98 18.04
CA ARG A 176 15.97 0.30 19.32
C ARG A 176 15.87 1.27 20.52
N GLN A 177 16.55 2.42 20.45
CA GLN A 177 16.51 3.42 21.53
C GLN A 177 15.22 4.25 21.52
N TYR A 178 14.49 4.27 20.40
CA TYR A 178 13.20 4.92 20.34
C TYR A 178 12.15 4.08 21.07
N THR A 179 11.46 4.70 22.02
CA THR A 179 10.30 4.08 22.64
C THR A 179 9.17 3.99 21.61
N PRO A 180 8.66 2.78 21.31
CA PRO A 180 7.49 2.64 20.45
C PRO A 180 6.34 3.40 21.10
N ARG A 181 5.74 4.32 20.36
CA ARG A 181 4.42 4.85 20.70
C ARG A 181 3.45 3.75 20.30
N ASP A 182 2.64 3.26 21.25
CA ASP A 182 1.53 2.38 20.91
C ASP A 182 0.74 3.06 19.78
N GLY A 183 0.72 2.43 18.60
CA GLY A 183 0.05 2.94 17.41
C GLY A 183 -1.48 3.04 17.59
N SER A 184 -1.99 2.56 18.73
CA SER A 184 -3.27 2.96 19.29
C SER A 184 -3.08 4.25 20.09
N THR A 185 -3.55 5.36 19.52
CA THR A 185 -4.08 6.44 20.35
C THR A 185 -4.91 5.86 21.50
N SER A 186 -4.53 6.23 22.73
CA SER A 186 -5.05 5.85 24.06
C SER A 186 -4.59 4.51 24.62
N THR A 187 -4.27 4.59 25.92
CA THR A 187 -4.21 3.58 26.99
C THR A 187 -5.42 2.65 27.02
N SER A 188 -5.73 2.01 25.91
CA SER A 188 -6.95 1.26 25.69
C SER A 188 -6.66 -0.23 25.66
N SER A 189 -7.48 -0.99 26.38
CA SER A 189 -7.44 -2.46 26.42
C SER A 189 -7.41 -3.03 25.00
N THR A 190 -6.72 -4.15 24.77
CA THR A 190 -6.67 -4.89 23.49
C THR A 190 -8.04 -5.02 22.82
N ALA A 191 -9.11 -5.14 23.61
CA ALA A 191 -10.49 -5.18 23.15
C ALA A 191 -10.95 -3.90 22.40
N GLU A 192 -10.51 -2.72 22.83
CA GLU A 192 -10.84 -1.44 22.20
C GLU A 192 -10.07 -1.25 20.88
N ALA A 193 -8.80 -1.69 20.82
CA ALA A 193 -8.04 -1.70 19.58
C ALA A 193 -8.69 -2.62 18.53
N ILE A 194 -9.12 -3.82 18.97
CA ILE A 194 -9.85 -4.77 18.12
C ILE A 194 -11.20 -4.18 17.67
N SER A 195 -12.00 -3.62 18.57
CA SER A 195 -13.32 -3.06 18.22
C SER A 195 -13.20 -1.88 17.24
N MET A 196 -12.19 -1.02 17.42
CA MET A 196 -11.91 0.08 16.52
C MET A 196 -11.45 -0.41 15.14
N PHE A 197 -10.63 -1.47 15.10
CA PHE A 197 -10.26 -2.14 13.86
C PHE A 197 -11.49 -2.72 13.14
N LEU A 198 -12.33 -3.47 13.85
CA LEU A 198 -13.57 -4.06 13.33
C LEU A 198 -14.51 -2.99 12.76
N TYR A 199 -14.72 -1.88 13.47
CA TYR A 199 -15.55 -0.76 12.99
C TYR A 199 -14.99 -0.13 11.71
N ARG A 200 -13.68 0.13 11.67
CA ARG A 200 -13.02 0.70 10.47
C ARG A 200 -13.15 -0.24 9.28
N PHE A 201 -12.98 -1.54 9.51
CA PHE A 201 -13.11 -2.55 8.48
C PHE A 201 -14.55 -2.69 8.00
N ALA A 202 -15.53 -2.81 8.91
CA ALA A 202 -16.95 -2.88 8.58
C ALA A 202 -17.40 -1.67 7.76
N ARG A 203 -16.97 -0.45 8.11
CA ARG A 203 -17.24 0.75 7.33
C ARG A 203 -16.70 0.65 5.90
N LYS A 204 -15.47 0.17 5.71
CA LYS A 204 -14.88 -0.03 4.36
C LYS A 204 -15.61 -1.12 3.57
N ALA A 205 -15.98 -2.22 4.24
CA ALA A 205 -16.73 -3.32 3.65
C ALA A 205 -18.11 -2.85 3.17
N MET A 206 -18.83 -2.07 3.98
CA MET A 206 -20.13 -1.49 3.59
C MET A 206 -20.02 -0.55 2.39
N ILE A 207 -19.01 0.33 2.37
CA ILE A 207 -18.77 1.22 1.21
C ILE A 207 -18.47 0.39 -0.04
N SER A 208 -17.60 -0.62 0.07
CA SER A 208 -17.24 -1.49 -1.04
C SER A 208 -18.45 -2.27 -1.56
N MET A 209 -19.29 -2.78 -0.65
CA MET A 209 -20.54 -3.46 -0.98
C MET A 209 -21.54 -2.52 -1.65
N ALA A 210 -21.68 -1.29 -1.16
CA ALA A 210 -22.57 -0.30 -1.75
C ALA A 210 -22.12 0.08 -3.17
N VAL A 211 -20.83 0.33 -3.38
CA VAL A 211 -20.25 0.60 -4.72
C VAL A 211 -20.48 -0.60 -5.65
N TYR A 212 -20.27 -1.81 -5.16
CA TYR A 212 -20.52 -3.04 -5.92
C TYR A 212 -22.00 -3.18 -6.28
N ALA A 213 -22.93 -2.99 -5.33
CA ALA A 213 -24.37 -3.05 -5.57
C ALA A 213 -24.84 -1.97 -6.57
N LEU A 214 -24.38 -0.72 -6.41
CA LEU A 214 -24.67 0.38 -7.33
C LEU A 214 -24.18 0.10 -8.75
N SER A 215 -23.11 -0.70 -8.91
CA SER A 215 -22.61 -1.11 -10.23
C SER A 215 -23.60 -1.99 -11.01
N TYR A 216 -24.61 -2.56 -10.34
CA TYR A 216 -25.68 -3.34 -10.98
C TYR A 216 -26.87 -2.51 -11.44
N LEU A 217 -26.92 -1.21 -11.12
CA LEU A 217 -28.00 -0.35 -11.60
C LEU A 217 -28.02 -0.28 -13.14
N PRO A 218 -29.22 -0.37 -13.75
CA PRO A 218 -29.32 -0.20 -15.20
C PRO A 218 -28.83 1.20 -15.59
N ILE A 219 -28.21 1.31 -16.76
CA ILE A 219 -27.71 2.56 -17.38
C ILE A 219 -26.52 3.19 -16.64
N VAL A 220 -26.63 3.46 -15.34
CA VAL A 220 -25.60 4.16 -14.55
C VAL A 220 -24.51 3.21 -14.03
N GLY A 221 -24.85 1.93 -13.79
CA GLY A 221 -23.95 0.97 -13.14
C GLY A 221 -22.60 0.75 -13.83
N ARG A 222 -22.55 0.93 -15.16
CA ARG A 222 -21.30 0.85 -15.95
C ARG A 222 -20.29 1.93 -15.57
N PHE A 223 -20.74 3.09 -15.09
CA PHE A 223 -19.89 4.23 -14.72
C PHE A 223 -19.48 4.23 -13.25
N VAL A 224 -20.21 3.52 -12.38
CA VAL A 224 -19.98 3.52 -10.93
C VAL A 224 -18.56 3.05 -10.58
N LEU A 225 -18.13 1.90 -11.10
CA LEU A 225 -16.81 1.35 -10.79
C LEU A 225 -15.66 2.19 -11.39
N PRO A 226 -15.70 2.62 -12.67
CA PRO A 226 -14.71 3.56 -13.19
C PRO A 226 -14.66 4.88 -12.41
N ALA A 227 -15.80 5.46 -12.05
CA ALA A 227 -15.86 6.72 -11.30
C ALA A 227 -15.32 6.57 -9.88
N ALA A 228 -15.70 5.51 -9.16
CA ALA A 228 -15.19 5.23 -7.82
C ALA A 228 -13.69 4.95 -7.84
N SER A 229 -13.20 4.21 -8.85
CA SER A 229 -11.79 3.92 -9.00
C SER A 229 -10.99 5.18 -9.38
N PHE A 230 -11.53 6.01 -10.28
CA PHE A 230 -10.94 7.30 -10.62
C PHE A 230 -10.85 8.22 -9.40
N TYR A 231 -11.95 8.37 -8.64
CA TYR A 231 -12.00 9.23 -7.45
C TYR A 231 -10.94 8.84 -6.42
N THR A 232 -10.65 7.55 -6.28
CA THR A 232 -9.73 7.03 -5.26
C THR A 232 -8.28 6.95 -5.73
N PHE A 233 -8.03 6.77 -7.02
CA PHE A 233 -6.70 6.59 -7.60
C PHE A 233 -6.11 7.89 -8.17
N ASN A 234 -6.94 8.86 -8.54
CA ASN A 234 -6.45 10.14 -9.10
C ASN A 234 -5.51 10.89 -8.14
N ALA A 235 -5.73 10.75 -6.82
CA ALA A 235 -4.93 11.42 -5.81
C ALA A 235 -3.51 10.85 -5.69
N ALA A 236 -3.28 9.65 -6.24
CA ALA A 236 -2.01 8.94 -6.20
C ALA A 236 -1.23 9.06 -7.52
N VAL A 237 -1.93 9.07 -8.67
CA VAL A 237 -1.32 8.95 -10.00
C VAL A 237 -1.50 10.21 -10.86
N GLY A 238 -2.27 11.17 -10.37
CA GLY A 238 -2.63 12.37 -11.12
C GLY A 238 -3.82 12.15 -12.06
N LEU A 239 -4.33 13.26 -12.58
CA LEU A 239 -5.55 13.28 -13.40
C LEU A 239 -5.35 12.56 -14.73
N GLY A 240 -4.23 12.78 -15.42
CA GLY A 240 -3.98 12.23 -16.76
C GLY A 240 -4.05 10.71 -16.83
N PRO A 241 -3.15 9.98 -16.15
CA PRO A 241 -3.14 8.52 -16.21
C PRO A 241 -4.43 7.90 -15.65
N ALA A 242 -5.00 8.49 -14.59
CA ALA A 242 -6.25 8.01 -14.02
C ALA A 242 -7.42 8.16 -15.01
N SER A 243 -7.51 9.27 -15.74
CA SER A 243 -8.54 9.49 -16.76
C SER A 243 -8.40 8.52 -17.92
N VAL A 244 -7.18 8.24 -18.38
CA VAL A 244 -6.94 7.24 -19.44
C VAL A 244 -7.31 5.83 -18.96
N LEU A 245 -6.82 5.44 -17.77
CA LEU A 245 -7.03 4.10 -17.22
C LEU A 245 -8.52 3.80 -16.94
N PHE A 246 -9.24 4.73 -16.33
CA PHE A 246 -10.66 4.51 -15.99
C PHE A 246 -11.62 4.95 -17.10
N GLY A 247 -11.21 5.85 -17.99
CA GLY A 247 -11.95 6.15 -19.22
C GLY A 247 -12.02 4.93 -20.14
N THR A 248 -10.88 4.25 -20.35
CA THR A 248 -10.85 2.94 -21.04
C THR A 248 -11.48 1.83 -20.19
N GLY A 249 -11.40 1.96 -18.86
CA GLY A 249 -12.09 1.14 -17.86
C GLY A 249 -13.60 0.99 -18.08
N ILE A 250 -14.26 1.91 -18.77
CA ILE A 250 -15.67 1.81 -19.13
C ILE A 250 -15.93 0.59 -20.03
N PHE A 251 -14.96 0.15 -20.82
CA PHE A 251 -15.07 -1.04 -21.69
C PHE A 251 -14.62 -2.34 -21.01
N LEU A 252 -13.99 -2.25 -19.83
CA LEU A 252 -13.51 -3.41 -19.10
C LEU A 252 -14.64 -4.09 -18.31
N PRO A 253 -14.67 -5.44 -18.25
CA PRO A 253 -15.58 -6.15 -17.38
C PRO A 253 -15.43 -5.72 -15.91
N ARG A 254 -16.57 -5.53 -15.23
CA ARG A 254 -16.66 -5.05 -13.83
C ARG A 254 -15.72 -5.78 -12.88
N LYS A 255 -15.60 -7.11 -13.05
CA LYS A 255 -14.73 -7.96 -12.22
C LYS A 255 -13.28 -7.45 -12.18
N TYR A 256 -12.73 -7.01 -13.30
CA TYR A 256 -11.34 -6.55 -13.35
C TYR A 256 -11.14 -5.20 -12.67
N LEU A 257 -12.12 -4.29 -12.76
CA LEU A 257 -12.09 -3.01 -12.04
C LEU A 257 -12.13 -3.23 -10.53
N VAL A 258 -12.99 -4.15 -10.06
CA VAL A 258 -13.04 -4.53 -8.65
C VAL A 258 -11.72 -5.16 -8.23
N ILE A 259 -11.19 -6.14 -8.97
CA ILE A 259 -9.91 -6.78 -8.67
C ILE A 259 -8.79 -5.74 -8.58
N PHE A 260 -8.72 -4.80 -9.53
CA PHE A 260 -7.75 -3.72 -9.54
C PHE A 260 -7.86 -2.84 -8.30
N LEU A 261 -9.05 -2.29 -8.03
CA LEU A 261 -9.28 -1.37 -6.93
C LEU A 261 -8.98 -2.02 -5.58
N GLN A 262 -9.38 -3.28 -5.44
CA GLN A 262 -9.18 -4.05 -4.23
C GLN A 262 -7.70 -4.40 -4.03
N THR A 263 -7.00 -4.77 -5.10
CA THR A 263 -5.53 -4.97 -5.06
C THR A 263 -4.81 -3.68 -4.65
N TYR A 264 -5.23 -2.53 -5.18
CA TYR A 264 -4.70 -1.22 -4.79
C TYR A 264 -4.89 -0.93 -3.30
N PHE A 265 -6.11 -1.06 -2.78
CA PHE A 265 -6.36 -0.82 -1.36
C PHE A 265 -5.72 -1.84 -0.43
N ALA A 266 -5.69 -3.11 -0.84
CA ALA A 266 -5.05 -4.18 -0.09
C ALA A 266 -3.54 -3.94 0.02
N SER A 267 -2.87 -3.66 -1.12
CA SER A 267 -1.44 -3.33 -1.16
C SER A 267 -1.12 -2.13 -0.27
N ARG A 268 -1.93 -1.06 -0.34
CA ARG A 268 -1.72 0.15 0.47
C ARG A 268 -1.97 -0.10 1.97
N SER A 269 -2.94 -0.93 2.31
CA SER A 269 -3.24 -1.29 3.70
C SER A 269 -2.14 -2.18 4.28
N LEU A 270 -1.74 -3.22 3.53
CA LEU A 270 -0.62 -4.09 3.86
C LEU A 270 0.65 -3.27 4.12
N MET A 271 0.98 -2.32 3.24
CA MET A 271 2.19 -1.53 3.41
C MET A 271 2.18 -0.62 4.64
N ARG A 272 1.00 -0.13 5.03
CA ARG A 272 0.88 0.63 6.29
C ARG A 272 1.08 -0.25 7.50
N GLU A 273 0.65 -1.51 7.44
CA GLU A 273 0.82 -2.48 8.51
C GLU A 273 2.28 -2.93 8.64
N LEU A 274 2.90 -3.35 7.53
CA LEU A 274 4.29 -3.82 7.49
C LEU A 274 5.31 -2.75 7.89
N LEU A 275 4.99 -1.47 7.72
CA LEU A 275 5.86 -0.36 8.10
C LEU A 275 5.52 0.24 9.46
N GLU A 276 4.48 -0.26 10.12
CA GLU A 276 4.05 0.27 11.41
C GLU A 276 5.11 0.13 12.51
N PRO A 277 5.93 -0.95 12.61
CA PRO A 277 7.05 -0.99 13.56
C PRO A 277 8.01 0.20 13.46
N TYR A 278 8.25 0.66 12.24
CA TYR A 278 9.10 1.83 11.99
C TYR A 278 8.38 3.13 12.42
N PHE A 279 7.15 3.33 11.96
CA PHE A 279 6.39 4.55 12.25
C PHE A 279 5.89 4.68 13.69
N ALA A 280 5.81 3.58 14.43
CA ALA A 280 5.52 3.60 15.85
C ALA A 280 6.69 4.20 16.66
N ARG A 281 7.93 4.06 16.16
CA ARG A 281 9.14 4.52 16.83
C ARG A 281 9.55 5.93 16.44
N ILE A 282 9.52 6.24 15.14
CA ILE A 282 9.89 7.58 14.65
C ILE A 282 8.67 8.50 14.70
N ARG A 283 8.85 9.68 15.31
CA ARG A 283 7.77 10.64 15.58
C ARG A 283 7.39 11.46 14.33
N PHE A 284 6.64 10.85 13.42
CA PHE A 284 6.01 11.56 12.31
C PHE A 284 4.69 12.21 12.73
N THR A 285 4.46 13.44 12.29
CA THR A 285 3.11 14.03 12.25
C THR A 285 2.26 13.33 11.19
N LYS A 286 0.93 13.49 11.27
CA LYS A 286 0.00 12.91 10.28
C LYS A 286 0.28 13.40 8.86
N GLN A 287 0.71 14.66 8.71
CA GLN A 287 1.03 15.26 7.41
C GLN A 287 2.34 14.70 6.86
N GLU A 288 3.40 14.66 7.67
CA GLU A 288 4.70 14.11 7.25
C GLU A 288 4.61 12.63 6.89
N LYS A 289 3.90 11.81 7.70
CA LYS A 289 3.65 10.39 7.37
C LYS A 289 2.91 10.28 6.04
N ARG A 290 1.89 11.10 5.80
CA ARG A 290 1.14 11.09 4.52
C ARG A 290 2.05 11.44 3.35
N GLN A 291 2.91 12.46 3.48
CA GLN A 291 3.83 12.86 2.43
C GLN A 291 4.89 11.80 2.17
N TRP A 292 5.43 11.17 3.21
CA TRP A 292 6.40 10.09 3.09
C TRP A 292 5.85 8.93 2.25
N PHE A 293 4.60 8.51 2.52
CA PHE A 293 3.94 7.44 1.75
C PHE A 293 3.66 7.87 0.31
N HIS A 294 3.25 9.13 0.10
CA HIS A 294 2.97 9.67 -1.23
C HIS A 294 4.24 9.73 -2.10
N ASN A 295 5.37 10.19 -1.55
CA ASN A 295 6.63 10.31 -2.28
C ASN A 295 7.23 8.96 -2.71
N ARG A 296 6.80 7.87 -2.06
CA ARG A 296 7.25 6.50 -2.31
C ARG A 296 6.11 5.61 -2.84
N GLU A 297 5.01 6.20 -3.29
CA GLU A 297 3.76 5.47 -3.54
C GLU A 297 3.90 4.39 -4.61
N GLY A 298 4.54 4.68 -5.75
CA GLY A 298 4.77 3.67 -6.79
C GLY A 298 5.60 2.48 -6.31
N LEU A 299 6.70 2.73 -5.60
CA LEU A 299 7.57 1.66 -5.08
C LEU A 299 6.85 0.82 -4.01
N LEU A 300 6.19 1.47 -3.04
CA LEU A 300 5.46 0.79 -1.98
C LEU A 300 4.27 0.01 -2.55
N PHE A 301 3.61 0.54 -3.57
CA PHE A 301 2.56 -0.17 -4.28
C PHE A 301 3.09 -1.43 -4.97
N GLY A 302 4.21 -1.34 -5.71
CA GLY A 302 4.84 -2.52 -6.31
C GLY A 302 5.26 -3.57 -5.28
N PHE A 303 5.90 -3.13 -4.20
CA PHE A 303 6.33 -4.01 -3.11
C PHE A 303 5.13 -4.70 -2.44
N GLY A 304 4.08 -3.94 -2.15
CA GLY A 304 2.86 -4.41 -1.54
C GLY A 304 2.05 -5.36 -2.43
N ILE A 305 1.98 -5.12 -3.75
CA ILE A 305 1.37 -6.07 -4.70
C ILE A 305 2.13 -7.40 -4.68
N GLY A 306 3.46 -7.35 -4.70
CA GLY A 306 4.30 -8.55 -4.67
C GLY A 306 3.95 -9.45 -3.48
N PHE A 307 3.94 -8.89 -2.27
CA PHE A 307 3.53 -9.64 -1.09
C PHE A 307 2.05 -9.98 -1.06
N TYR A 308 1.17 -9.12 -1.55
CA TYR A 308 -0.26 -9.40 -1.63
C TYR A 308 -0.57 -10.66 -2.47
N VAL A 309 0.11 -10.83 -3.60
CA VAL A 309 -0.01 -12.05 -4.44
C VAL A 309 0.50 -13.27 -3.68
N LEU A 310 1.64 -13.16 -2.99
CA LEU A 310 2.20 -14.26 -2.18
C LEU A 310 1.27 -14.64 -1.02
N LEU A 311 0.69 -13.67 -0.33
CA LEU A 311 -0.22 -13.88 0.81
C LEU A 311 -1.50 -14.61 0.42
N ARG A 312 -1.93 -14.49 -0.85
CA ARG A 312 -3.12 -15.19 -1.37
C ARG A 312 -2.89 -16.68 -1.58
N VAL A 313 -1.64 -17.16 -1.52
CA VAL A 313 -1.37 -18.60 -1.58
C VAL A 313 -1.95 -19.27 -0.32
N PRO A 314 -2.91 -20.20 -0.47
CA PRO A 314 -3.55 -20.85 0.66
C PRO A 314 -2.53 -21.56 1.56
N LEU A 315 -2.82 -21.60 2.86
CA LEU A 315 -2.00 -22.22 3.93
C LEU A 315 -0.66 -21.52 4.22
N LEU A 316 -0.03 -20.91 3.21
CA LEU A 316 1.26 -20.21 3.36
C LEU A 316 1.11 -18.73 3.70
N GLY A 317 -0.05 -18.11 3.47
CA GLY A 317 -0.24 -16.67 3.65
C GLY A 317 0.19 -16.14 5.01
N VAL A 318 -0.12 -16.83 6.12
CA VAL A 318 0.28 -16.35 7.46
C VAL A 318 1.80 -16.45 7.69
N LEU A 319 2.46 -17.49 7.15
CA LEU A 319 3.93 -17.60 7.19
C LEU A 319 4.59 -16.53 6.33
N ILE A 320 4.03 -16.30 5.14
CA ILE A 320 4.47 -15.26 4.21
C ILE A 320 4.34 -13.87 4.84
N TYR A 321 3.37 -13.65 5.73
CA TYR A 321 3.25 -12.39 6.46
C TYR A 321 4.47 -12.13 7.36
N GLY A 322 4.99 -13.14 8.05
CA GLY A 322 6.24 -13.00 8.82
C GLY A 322 7.45 -12.68 7.93
N ILE A 323 7.52 -13.31 6.75
CA ILE A 323 8.55 -13.00 5.73
C ILE A 323 8.36 -11.58 5.21
N ALA A 324 7.13 -11.13 4.99
CA ALA A 324 6.81 -9.79 4.52
C ALA A 324 7.24 -8.72 5.55
N GLU A 325 7.00 -8.97 6.83
CA GLU A 325 7.44 -8.12 7.93
C GLU A 325 8.97 -8.00 8.00
N ALA A 326 9.66 -9.14 7.91
CA ALA A 326 11.12 -9.19 7.82
C ALA A 326 11.66 -8.45 6.58
N SER A 327 10.97 -8.60 5.45
CA SER A 327 11.31 -7.93 4.19
C SER A 327 11.07 -6.42 4.24
N ALA A 328 10.08 -5.97 5.01
CA ALA A 328 9.80 -4.56 5.23
C ALA A 328 10.94 -3.85 5.99
N ALA A 329 11.63 -4.57 6.88
CA ALA A 329 12.85 -4.06 7.51
C ALA A 329 13.95 -3.77 6.48
N TYR A 330 14.18 -4.68 5.52
CA TYR A 330 15.11 -4.45 4.42
C TYR A 330 14.66 -3.29 3.53
N LEU A 331 13.37 -3.22 3.18
CA LEU A 331 12.79 -2.11 2.40
C LEU A 331 13.09 -0.75 3.04
N ILE A 332 12.90 -0.60 4.36
CA ILE A 332 13.16 0.67 5.07
C ILE A 332 14.61 1.13 4.87
N THR A 333 15.58 0.21 4.91
CA THR A 333 17.01 0.56 4.70
C THR A 333 17.30 1.09 3.30
N LYS A 334 16.40 0.87 2.33
CA LYS A 334 16.58 1.29 0.93
C LYS A 334 15.88 2.59 0.59
N VAL A 335 14.82 2.92 1.31
CA VAL A 335 13.92 4.03 0.96
C VAL A 335 13.96 5.18 1.96
N THR A 336 14.63 4.98 3.09
CA THR A 336 14.73 5.95 4.18
C THR A 336 16.17 6.01 4.64
N ASP A 337 16.62 7.16 5.11
CA ASP A 337 17.95 7.32 5.71
C ASP A 337 17.99 6.64 7.10
N PRO A 338 19.17 6.28 7.63
CA PRO A 338 19.29 5.74 8.97
C PRO A 338 18.78 6.75 10.00
N PRO A 339 17.98 6.32 11.00
CA PRO A 339 17.50 7.21 12.04
C PRO A 339 18.67 7.66 12.94
N PRO A 340 18.76 8.94 13.31
CA PRO A 340 19.75 9.42 14.26
C PRO A 340 19.42 8.93 15.68
N PRO A 341 20.31 9.13 16.66
CA PRO A 341 20.00 8.94 18.07
C PRO A 341 18.75 9.76 18.49
N PRO A 342 17.96 9.31 19.48
CA PRO A 342 16.73 10.00 19.88
C PRO A 342 16.90 11.47 20.26
N ALA A 343 18.09 11.88 20.71
CA ALA A 343 18.43 13.26 21.05
C ALA A 343 18.29 14.21 19.84
N ASP A 344 18.60 13.74 18.63
CA ASP A 344 18.60 14.55 17.40
C ASP A 344 17.38 14.26 16.50
N SER A 345 16.37 13.59 17.05
CA SER A 345 15.23 13.05 16.28
C SER A 345 14.24 14.11 15.76
N ALA A 346 14.29 15.34 16.29
CA ALA A 346 13.26 16.37 16.07
C ALA A 346 13.15 16.80 14.59
N ALA A 347 14.27 16.92 13.88
CA ALA A 347 14.29 17.33 12.47
C ALA A 347 14.29 16.14 11.50
N PHE A 348 14.51 14.92 12.01
CA PHE A 348 14.68 13.74 11.15
C PHE A 348 13.41 13.42 10.36
N ALA A 349 12.23 13.39 11.01
CA ALA A 349 10.97 13.09 10.34
C ALA A 349 10.67 14.06 9.19
N ALA A 350 10.94 15.35 9.38
CA ALA A 350 10.79 16.37 8.36
C ALA A 350 11.72 16.14 7.16
N SER A 351 12.98 15.76 7.42
CA SER A 351 13.98 15.47 6.37
C SER A 351 13.63 14.26 5.49
N GLN A 352 12.86 13.32 6.03
CA GLN A 352 12.51 12.06 5.35
C GLN A 352 11.27 12.17 4.46
N GLN A 353 10.58 13.32 4.46
CA GLN A 353 9.39 13.51 3.61
C GLN A 353 9.73 13.26 2.14
N GLU A 354 10.85 13.79 1.66
CA GLU A 354 11.35 13.59 0.30
C GLU A 354 12.22 12.33 0.18
N TRP A 355 12.16 11.67 -0.98
CA TRP A 355 13.02 10.54 -1.29
C TRP A 355 14.22 11.01 -2.11
N LYS A 356 15.24 11.52 -1.41
CA LYS A 356 16.42 12.17 -2.00
C LYS A 356 17.15 11.29 -3.03
N ASN A 357 17.30 10.00 -2.74
CA ASN A 357 18.05 9.06 -3.58
C ASN A 357 17.20 8.27 -4.58
N LYS A 358 15.98 8.75 -4.90
CA LYS A 358 15.02 8.03 -5.75
C LYS A 358 15.60 7.66 -7.12
N GLN A 359 16.13 8.62 -7.86
CA GLN A 359 16.61 8.38 -9.23
C GLN A 359 17.81 7.40 -9.26
N LYS A 360 18.78 7.58 -8.34
CA LYS A 360 19.91 6.65 -8.18
C LYS A 360 19.41 5.24 -7.88
N PHE A 361 18.42 5.10 -6.98
CA PHE A 361 17.86 3.81 -6.61
C PHE A 361 17.12 3.09 -7.75
N LEU A 362 16.32 3.82 -8.53
CA LEU A 362 15.55 3.26 -9.64
C LEU A 362 16.45 2.77 -10.79
N ASN A 363 17.58 3.42 -11.02
CA ASN A 363 18.49 3.11 -12.13
C ASN A 363 19.53 2.02 -11.84
N LEU A 364 19.66 1.57 -10.59
CA LEU A 364 20.69 0.59 -10.22
C LEU A 364 20.35 -0.84 -10.62
N SER A 365 21.36 -1.67 -10.88
CA SER A 365 21.17 -3.11 -11.04
C SER A 365 20.75 -3.76 -9.71
N LEU A 366 19.98 -4.85 -9.78
CA LEU A 366 19.51 -5.58 -8.60
C LEU A 366 20.65 -6.10 -7.73
N SER A 367 21.77 -6.49 -8.35
CA SER A 367 22.99 -6.93 -7.67
C SER A 367 23.72 -5.82 -6.89
N ASN A 368 23.46 -4.55 -7.23
CA ASN A 368 24.11 -3.39 -6.63
C ASN A 368 23.17 -2.57 -5.73
N LEU A 369 22.03 -3.13 -5.32
CA LEU A 369 21.08 -2.48 -4.41
C LEU A 369 21.69 -2.10 -3.05
N ASP A 370 22.79 -2.73 -2.66
CA ASP A 370 23.49 -2.47 -1.41
C ASP A 370 24.51 -1.32 -1.50
N LYS A 371 24.79 -0.77 -2.70
CA LYS A 371 25.80 0.28 -2.96
C LYS A 371 25.29 1.74 -2.90
N ILE A 372 24.01 1.96 -2.59
CA ILE A 372 23.37 3.28 -2.76
C ILE A 372 23.79 4.33 -1.73
N HIS A 373 24.39 3.91 -0.62
CA HIS A 373 24.47 4.72 0.57
C HIS A 373 25.70 5.64 0.69
N GLU A 374 26.33 5.99 -0.42
CA GLU A 374 27.20 7.17 -0.46
C GLU A 374 26.35 8.40 -0.09
N GLN A 375 26.83 9.22 0.85
CA GLN A 375 26.14 10.44 1.29
C GLN A 375 25.64 11.23 0.07
N PRO A 376 24.36 11.67 0.03
CA PRO A 376 23.90 12.47 -1.08
C PRO A 376 24.69 13.78 -1.10
N PRO A 377 25.13 14.27 -2.28
CA PRO A 377 25.79 15.55 -2.37
C PRO A 377 24.83 16.66 -1.85
N PRO A 378 25.38 17.76 -1.29
CA PRO A 378 24.58 18.87 -0.82
C PRO A 378 23.66 19.40 -1.93
N TYR A 379 22.45 19.85 -1.56
CA TYR A 379 21.35 20.27 -2.45
C TYR A 379 21.78 21.19 -3.61
N SER A 380 22.85 21.96 -3.44
CA SER A 380 23.45 22.83 -4.44
C SER A 380 24.00 22.13 -5.69
N GLU A 381 24.20 20.80 -5.66
CA GLU A 381 24.85 20.05 -6.76
C GLU A 381 23.87 19.22 -7.62
N LEU A 382 22.60 19.08 -7.20
CA LEU A 382 21.62 18.19 -7.85
C LEU A 382 20.47 18.93 -8.55
N ASP A 383 20.40 20.25 -8.46
CA ASP A 383 19.37 21.04 -9.12
C ASP A 383 19.85 21.58 -10.48
N PRO A 384 19.34 21.05 -11.62
CA PRO A 384 19.69 21.57 -12.94
C PRO A 384 19.21 23.01 -13.18
N HIS A 385 18.40 23.58 -12.28
CA HIS A 385 18.00 24.99 -12.35
C HIS A 385 19.03 25.95 -11.71
N THR A 386 19.97 25.46 -10.89
CA THR A 386 20.97 26.33 -10.25
C THR A 386 22.06 26.79 -11.23
N GLU A 387 22.43 25.95 -12.21
CA GLU A 387 23.36 26.35 -13.28
C GLU A 387 22.71 27.37 -14.24
N ALA A 388 21.42 27.20 -14.55
CA ALA A 388 20.67 28.14 -15.36
C ALA A 388 20.55 29.52 -14.69
N GLN A 389 20.37 29.58 -13.37
CA GLN A 389 20.33 30.84 -12.61
C GLN A 389 21.71 31.49 -12.41
N ARG A 390 22.80 30.72 -12.43
CA ARG A 390 24.17 31.24 -12.38
C ARG A 390 24.66 31.77 -13.72
N ALA A 391 24.06 31.35 -14.83
CA ALA A 391 24.38 31.84 -16.17
C ALA A 391 23.67 33.17 -16.51
N GLU A 392 22.74 33.63 -15.67
CA GLU A 392 21.99 34.89 -15.83
C GLU A 392 22.45 36.01 -14.86
N LEU A 393 23.54 35.80 -14.14
CA LEU A 393 24.28 36.82 -13.38
C LEU A 393 25.66 37.02 -14.01
#